data_AF-X1LTV6-F1
#
_entry.id   AF-X1LTV6-F1
#
_cell.length_a   1.000
_cell.length_b   1.000
_cell.length_c   1.000
_cell.angle_alpha   90.00
_cell.angle_beta   90.00
_cell.angle_gamma   90.00
#
_symmetry.space_group_name_H-M   'P 1'
#
loop_
_entity.id
_entity.type
_entity.pdbx_description
1 polymer ?
#
loop_
_entity_poly.entity_id
_entity_poly.type
_entity_poly.pdbx_seq_one_letter_code
_entity_poly.pdbx_strand_id
1 'polypeptide(L)'
;NAVDEVLDLVFDPILTMMKRANKRRTKETWLTSSQANTLWARQKITEGLWDETTASEGYEDVLASALYEGELPYPTIPDIVAYSRYHGDADNPWSEFQKWWNINPREWPVWEWLGQQRLNTLQSQTLLKRGAMSEPEFYAEIGYIGWPSFERDKIKDLSYILPNSMLMVQGGLIQEHSPETILKNISKADIHPDYAQTYLDAVMTKPASIDLMAYHLRKDPSLSTLEQELKKIGIHPNYTDIYKTLAYQIPPVADIITMAVRE
;
A
#
# COMPACT_ATOMS: atom_id res chain seq x y z
N ASN A 1 -13.66 54.19 25.18
CA ASN A 1 -13.00 52.96 24.68
C ASN A 1 -13.98 51.91 24.18
N ALA A 2 -15.05 51.53 24.90
CA ALA A 2 -16.06 50.59 24.34
C ALA A 2 -17.01 51.23 23.29
N VAL A 3 -17.14 52.56 23.28
CA VAL A 3 -18.00 53.28 22.33
C VAL A 3 -17.32 53.47 20.97
N ASP A 4 -16.00 53.71 20.92
CA ASP A 4 -15.24 53.83 19.66
C ASP A 4 -15.18 52.50 18.90
N GLU A 5 -14.97 51.37 19.61
CA GLU A 5 -14.93 50.04 19.01
C GLU A 5 -16.28 49.62 18.40
N VAL A 6 -17.40 50.01 19.03
CA VAL A 6 -18.75 49.74 18.53
C VAL A 6 -19.14 50.69 17.39
N LEU A 7 -18.65 51.93 17.41
CA LEU A 7 -18.80 52.85 16.28
C LEU A 7 -18.03 52.33 15.06
N ASP A 8 -16.76 51.96 15.20
CA ASP A 8 -15.95 51.43 14.09
C ASP A 8 -16.61 50.17 13.49
N LEU A 9 -17.13 49.25 14.31
CA LEU A 9 -17.81 48.03 13.85
C LEU A 9 -19.10 48.30 13.03
N VAL A 10 -19.82 49.38 13.33
CA VAL A 10 -21.09 49.74 12.67
C VAL A 10 -20.86 50.64 11.46
N PHE A 11 -19.83 51.49 11.49
CA PHE A 11 -19.55 52.44 10.41
C PHE A 11 -18.62 51.87 9.33
N ASP A 12 -17.76 50.89 9.63
CA ASP A 12 -16.88 50.26 8.64
C ASP A 12 -17.62 49.65 7.43
N PRO A 13 -18.74 48.92 7.60
CA PRO A 13 -19.50 48.40 6.47
C PRO A 13 -20.10 49.52 5.61
N ILE A 14 -20.59 50.59 6.24
CA ILE A 14 -21.22 51.74 5.57
C ILE A 14 -20.18 52.56 4.80
N LEU A 15 -19.03 52.82 5.42
CA LEU A 15 -17.89 53.47 4.79
C LEU A 15 -17.34 52.63 3.63
N THR A 16 -17.29 51.30 3.79
CA THR A 16 -16.88 50.39 2.73
C THR A 16 -17.87 50.41 1.56
N MET A 17 -19.18 50.42 1.83
CA MET A 17 -20.21 50.56 0.79
C MET A 17 -20.13 51.91 0.07
N MET A 18 -19.91 53.02 0.79
CA MET A 18 -19.73 54.34 0.19
C MET A 18 -18.45 54.41 -0.65
N LYS A 19 -17.32 53.88 -0.16
CA LYS A 19 -16.06 53.76 -0.93
C LYS A 19 -16.28 52.95 -2.20
N ARG A 20 -16.99 51.82 -2.14
CA ARG A 20 -17.34 51.00 -3.31
C ARG A 20 -18.27 51.72 -4.27
N ALA A 21 -19.27 52.46 -3.78
CA ALA A 21 -20.20 53.23 -4.61
C ALA A 21 -19.50 54.38 -5.37
N ASN A 22 -18.55 55.06 -4.71
CA ASN A 22 -17.73 56.09 -5.35
C ASN A 22 -16.79 55.49 -6.41
N LYS A 23 -16.04 54.44 -6.03
CA LYS A 23 -15.15 53.69 -6.95
C LYS A 23 -15.87 53.08 -8.15
N ARG A 24 -17.17 52.74 -8.03
CA ARG A 24 -18.00 52.25 -9.15
C ARG A 24 -18.25 53.31 -10.22
N ARG A 25 -18.26 54.60 -9.85
CA ARG A 25 -18.46 55.72 -10.79
C ARG A 25 -17.17 56.15 -11.47
N THR A 26 -16.03 56.05 -10.79
CA THR A 26 -14.72 56.50 -11.31
C THR A 26 -13.84 55.35 -11.85
N LYS A 27 -14.17 54.08 -11.53
CA LYS A 27 -13.42 52.87 -11.91
C LYS A 27 -11.92 52.96 -11.60
N GLU A 28 -11.56 53.55 -10.47
CA GLU A 28 -10.17 53.81 -10.06
C GLU A 28 -9.42 52.58 -9.50
N THR A 29 -10.02 51.39 -9.48
CA THR A 29 -9.35 50.20 -8.91
C THR A 29 -8.55 49.50 -10.00
N TRP A 30 -7.24 49.73 -9.99
CA TRP A 30 -6.28 49.07 -10.86
C TRP A 30 -5.88 47.71 -10.28
N LEU A 31 -5.44 46.80 -11.14
CA LEU A 31 -4.80 45.56 -10.72
C LEU A 31 -3.49 45.88 -9.99
N THR A 32 -3.09 45.06 -9.03
CA THR A 32 -1.71 45.16 -8.51
C THR A 32 -0.72 44.52 -9.47
N SER A 33 0.57 44.85 -9.40
CA SER A 33 1.63 44.18 -10.19
C SER A 33 1.57 42.65 -10.04
N SER A 34 1.44 42.13 -8.82
CA SER A 34 1.32 40.68 -8.57
C SER A 34 0.06 40.04 -9.21
N GLN A 35 -1.07 40.76 -9.20
CA GLN A 35 -2.30 40.31 -9.87
C GLN A 35 -2.14 40.35 -11.40
N ALA A 36 -1.52 41.40 -11.94
CA ALA A 36 -1.22 41.54 -13.35
C ALA A 36 -0.25 40.45 -13.81
N ASN A 37 0.82 40.17 -13.05
CA ASN A 37 1.78 39.08 -13.31
C ASN A 37 1.09 37.72 -13.37
N THR A 38 0.20 37.42 -12.42
CA THR A 38 -0.58 36.17 -12.42
C THR A 38 -1.47 36.05 -13.66
N LEU A 39 -2.13 37.13 -14.07
CA LEU A 39 -2.98 37.14 -15.25
C LEU A 39 -2.16 37.06 -16.54
N TRP A 40 -1.00 37.72 -16.57
CA TRP A 40 -0.06 37.71 -17.68
C TRP A 40 0.54 36.33 -17.91
N ALA A 41 1.03 35.66 -16.85
CA ALA A 41 1.52 34.27 -16.90
C ALA A 41 0.48 33.29 -17.48
N ARG A 42 -0.81 33.58 -17.30
CA ARG A 42 -1.94 32.76 -17.77
C ARG A 42 -2.50 33.23 -19.11
N GLN A 43 -1.85 34.17 -19.78
CA GLN A 43 -2.27 34.77 -21.04
C GLN A 43 -3.71 35.33 -20.98
N LYS A 44 -4.08 35.98 -19.86
CA LYS A 44 -5.43 36.54 -19.63
C LYS A 44 -5.53 38.04 -19.85
N ILE A 45 -4.39 38.72 -19.97
CA ILE A 45 -4.29 40.15 -20.29
C ILE A 45 -3.28 40.33 -21.43
N THR A 46 -3.32 41.50 -22.08
CA THR A 46 -2.35 41.90 -23.11
C THR A 46 -1.11 42.51 -22.49
N GLU A 47 0.02 42.44 -23.19
CA GLU A 47 1.31 43.04 -22.77
C GLU A 47 1.15 44.52 -22.40
N GLY A 48 0.50 45.33 -23.25
CA GLY A 48 0.29 46.75 -22.94
C GLY A 48 -0.53 47.02 -21.67
N LEU A 49 -1.42 46.10 -21.25
CA LEU A 49 -2.15 46.25 -19.98
C LEU A 49 -1.26 45.86 -18.79
N TRP A 50 -0.35 44.91 -18.99
CA TRP A 50 0.66 44.54 -18.01
C TRP A 50 1.69 45.67 -17.81
N ASP A 51 2.18 46.26 -18.91
CA ASP A 51 3.09 47.41 -18.90
C ASP A 51 2.47 48.62 -18.19
N GLU A 52 1.24 49.00 -18.57
CA GLU A 52 0.53 50.14 -17.94
C GLU A 52 0.34 49.91 -16.44
N THR A 53 0.01 48.68 -16.03
CA THR A 53 -0.22 48.36 -14.63
C THR A 53 1.08 48.40 -13.82
N THR A 54 2.15 47.79 -14.31
CA THR A 54 3.45 47.76 -13.63
C THR A 54 4.11 49.14 -13.59
N ALA A 55 4.02 49.92 -14.68
CA ALA A 55 4.46 51.31 -14.72
C ALA A 55 3.65 52.22 -13.77
N SER A 56 2.34 51.97 -13.62
CA SER A 56 1.50 52.73 -12.68
C SER A 56 1.87 52.51 -11.21
N GLU A 57 2.46 51.35 -10.87
CA GLU A 57 3.03 51.08 -9.55
C GLU A 57 4.46 51.61 -9.38
N GLY A 58 5.05 52.17 -10.45
CA GLY A 58 6.37 52.79 -10.43
C GLY A 58 7.54 51.84 -10.67
N TYR A 59 7.29 50.63 -11.19
CA TYR A 59 8.37 49.74 -11.63
C TYR A 59 8.94 50.22 -12.96
N GLU A 60 10.27 50.17 -13.08
CA GLU A 60 10.94 50.21 -14.38
C GLU A 60 10.76 48.85 -15.09
N ASP A 61 10.68 48.82 -16.42
CA ASP A 61 10.39 47.62 -17.21
C ASP A 61 11.25 46.39 -16.84
N VAL A 62 12.53 46.62 -16.54
CA VAL A 62 13.48 45.58 -16.12
C VAL A 62 13.10 45.01 -14.74
N LEU A 63 12.70 45.86 -13.81
CA LEU A 63 12.27 45.45 -12.47
C LEU A 63 10.89 44.77 -12.51
N ALA A 64 9.99 45.25 -13.37
CA ALA A 64 8.70 44.62 -13.61
C ALA A 64 8.87 43.19 -14.17
N SER A 65 9.77 43.03 -15.15
CA SER A 65 10.10 41.72 -15.73
C SER A 65 10.76 40.78 -14.72
N ALA A 66 11.72 41.27 -13.93
CA ALA A 66 12.37 40.48 -12.89
C ALA A 66 11.40 40.08 -11.76
N LEU A 67 10.47 40.96 -11.39
CA LEU A 67 9.42 40.65 -10.42
C LEU A 67 8.48 39.58 -10.97
N TYR A 68 8.07 39.69 -12.24
CA TYR A 68 7.27 38.67 -12.91
C TYR A 68 7.96 37.31 -12.91
N GLU A 69 9.23 37.24 -13.33
CA GLU A 69 10.01 36.00 -13.33
C GLU A 69 10.17 35.40 -11.92
N GLY A 70 10.39 36.25 -10.92
CA GLY A 70 10.51 35.82 -9.52
C GLY A 70 9.21 35.31 -8.89
N GLU A 71 8.06 35.71 -9.41
CA GLU A 71 6.74 35.24 -8.97
C GLU A 71 6.31 33.93 -9.64
N LEU A 72 6.99 33.50 -10.71
CA LEU A 72 6.72 32.21 -11.33
C LEU A 72 7.04 31.06 -10.35
N PRO A 73 6.26 29.96 -10.37
CA PRO A 73 6.60 28.78 -9.59
C PRO A 73 8.00 28.28 -9.96
N TYR A 74 8.92 28.36 -9.01
CA TYR A 74 10.30 27.90 -9.19
C TYR A 74 10.48 26.50 -8.58
N PRO A 75 11.22 25.57 -9.23
CA PRO A 75 11.45 24.24 -8.69
C PRO A 75 12.11 24.28 -7.30
N THR A 76 11.83 23.28 -6.47
CA THR A 76 12.47 23.22 -5.15
C THR A 76 13.93 22.80 -5.28
N ILE A 77 14.76 23.10 -4.27
CA ILE A 77 16.18 22.71 -4.29
C ILE A 77 16.37 21.20 -4.55
N PRO A 78 15.63 20.27 -3.91
CA PRO A 78 15.73 18.84 -4.24
C PRO A 78 15.41 18.50 -5.71
N ASP A 79 14.44 19.18 -6.33
CA ASP A 79 14.09 18.97 -7.75
C ASP A 79 15.24 19.40 -8.66
N ILE A 80 15.89 20.53 -8.35
CA ILE A 80 17.05 21.02 -9.10
C ILE A 80 18.26 20.11 -8.89
N VAL A 81 18.46 19.58 -7.68
CA VAL A 81 19.51 18.58 -7.42
C VAL A 81 19.26 17.32 -8.26
N ALA A 82 18.02 16.83 -8.32
CA ALA A 82 17.66 15.70 -9.16
C ALA A 82 17.88 16.00 -10.64
N TYR A 83 17.40 17.15 -11.14
CA TYR A 83 17.63 17.61 -12.52
C TYR A 83 19.13 17.66 -12.84
N SER A 84 19.94 18.18 -11.93
CA SER A 84 21.39 18.34 -12.08
C SER A 84 22.10 16.99 -12.18
N ARG A 85 21.64 15.95 -11.45
CA ARG A 85 22.18 14.59 -11.58
C ARG A 85 21.91 13.97 -12.96
N TYR A 86 20.78 14.32 -13.60
CA TYR A 86 20.45 13.81 -14.94
C TYR A 86 21.15 14.57 -16.08
N HIS A 87 21.46 15.85 -15.89
CA HIS A 87 22.01 16.73 -16.95
C HIS A 87 23.49 17.07 -16.76
N GLY A 88 24.07 16.74 -15.60
CA GLY A 88 25.47 16.94 -15.26
C GLY A 88 26.13 15.65 -14.76
N ASP A 89 26.92 15.77 -13.70
CA ASP A 89 27.52 14.62 -13.02
C ASP A 89 26.54 14.07 -11.98
N ALA A 90 26.19 12.79 -12.13
CA ALA A 90 25.25 12.10 -11.28
C ALA A 90 25.77 11.92 -9.85
N ASP A 91 27.08 11.82 -9.62
CA ASP A 91 27.69 11.64 -8.30
C ASP A 91 28.06 12.98 -7.66
N ASN A 92 28.37 13.99 -8.46
CA ASN A 92 28.70 15.36 -8.00
C ASN A 92 27.90 16.44 -8.77
N PRO A 93 26.63 16.67 -8.42
CA PRO A 93 25.74 17.54 -9.21
C PRO A 93 26.02 19.04 -9.07
N TRP A 94 27.00 19.45 -8.26
CA TRP A 94 27.26 20.86 -7.94
C TRP A 94 27.46 21.74 -9.18
N SER A 95 28.21 21.24 -10.16
CA SER A 95 28.61 22.01 -11.34
C SER A 95 27.42 22.46 -12.20
N GLU A 96 26.38 21.63 -12.27
CA GLU A 96 25.12 21.94 -12.95
C GLU A 96 24.18 22.71 -12.03
N PHE A 97 24.07 22.31 -10.76
CA PHE A 97 23.18 22.93 -9.77
C PHE A 97 23.41 24.44 -9.62
N GLN A 98 24.67 24.88 -9.52
CA GLN A 98 25.03 26.29 -9.29
C GLN A 98 24.62 27.24 -10.42
N LYS A 99 24.23 26.71 -11.60
CA LYS A 99 23.69 27.51 -12.72
C LYS A 99 22.25 27.96 -12.46
N TRP A 100 21.51 27.20 -11.64
CA TRP A 100 20.09 27.37 -11.38
C TRP A 100 19.82 27.98 -10.01
N TRP A 101 20.68 27.73 -9.02
CA TRP A 101 20.46 28.20 -7.66
C TRP A 101 21.76 28.70 -7.01
N ASN A 102 21.69 29.89 -6.40
CA ASN A 102 22.78 30.44 -5.60
C ASN A 102 22.59 30.05 -4.13
N ILE A 103 23.43 29.14 -3.62
CA ILE A 103 23.43 28.72 -2.21
C ILE A 103 24.81 28.86 -1.59
N ASN A 104 24.83 29.06 -0.27
CA ASN A 104 26.06 29.01 0.49
C ASN A 104 26.74 27.63 0.34
N PRO A 105 28.03 27.56 -0.07
CA PRO A 105 28.76 26.29 -0.17
C PRO A 105 28.78 25.46 1.13
N ARG A 106 28.62 26.11 2.29
CA ARG A 106 28.50 25.43 3.58
C ARG A 106 27.23 24.58 3.71
N GLU A 107 26.15 24.99 3.07
CA GLU A 107 24.84 24.33 3.14
C GLU A 107 24.67 23.25 2.08
N TRP A 108 25.47 23.32 0.99
CA TRP A 108 25.42 22.37 -0.12
C TRP A 108 25.44 20.89 0.31
N PRO A 109 26.31 20.43 1.23
CA PRO A 109 26.36 19.02 1.60
C PRO A 109 25.04 18.48 2.17
N VAL A 110 24.25 19.34 2.83
CA VAL A 110 22.94 18.96 3.38
C VAL A 110 21.94 18.76 2.24
N TRP A 111 21.89 19.68 1.28
CA TRP A 111 20.98 19.59 0.14
C TRP A 111 21.33 18.46 -0.80
N GLU A 112 22.63 18.24 -1.04
CA GLU A 112 23.11 17.11 -1.81
C GLU A 112 22.64 15.79 -1.20
N TRP A 113 22.76 15.64 0.12
CA TRP A 113 22.30 14.45 0.84
C TRP A 113 20.77 14.31 0.81
N LEU A 114 20.02 15.40 1.01
CA LEU A 114 18.54 15.38 0.95
C LEU A 114 18.01 14.99 -0.43
N GLY A 115 18.75 15.31 -1.49
CA GLY A 115 18.42 14.91 -2.86
C GLY A 115 18.71 13.44 -3.19
N GLN A 116 19.33 12.68 -2.28
CA GLN A 116 19.60 11.26 -2.50
C GLN A 116 18.39 10.37 -2.15
N GLN A 117 18.18 9.35 -2.99
CA GLN A 117 17.30 8.24 -2.65
C GLN A 117 17.99 7.36 -1.60
N ARG A 118 17.23 6.92 -0.60
CA ARG A 118 17.70 6.08 0.50
C ARG A 118 16.89 4.79 0.52
N LEU A 119 17.44 3.74 1.12
CA LEU A 119 16.70 2.51 1.30
C LEU A 119 15.46 2.79 2.15
N ASN A 120 14.31 2.31 1.69
CA ASN A 120 13.09 2.32 2.49
C ASN A 120 12.96 1.02 3.31
N THR A 121 12.02 1.00 4.26
CA THR A 121 11.83 -0.15 5.16
C THR A 121 11.63 -1.47 4.41
N LEU A 122 10.86 -1.48 3.32
CA LEU A 122 10.60 -2.69 2.52
C LEU A 122 11.84 -3.18 1.77
N GLN A 123 12.66 -2.25 1.26
CA GLN A 123 13.92 -2.57 0.61
C GLN A 123 14.91 -3.17 1.63
N SER A 124 15.06 -2.56 2.80
CA SER A 124 15.92 -3.08 3.87
C SER A 124 15.47 -4.47 4.36
N GLN A 125 14.17 -4.68 4.56
CA GLN A 125 13.61 -6.00 4.88
C GLN A 125 13.89 -7.04 3.79
N THR A 126 13.82 -6.64 2.52
CA THR A 126 14.10 -7.54 1.39
C THR A 126 15.57 -7.90 1.32
N LEU A 127 16.47 -6.95 1.53
CA LEU A 127 17.92 -7.19 1.57
C LEU A 127 18.31 -8.12 2.71
N LEU A 128 17.72 -7.93 3.89
CA LEU A 128 17.88 -8.82 5.04
C LEU A 128 17.49 -10.26 4.70
N LYS A 129 16.26 -10.46 4.17
CA LYS A 129 15.77 -11.80 3.79
C LYS A 129 16.61 -12.49 2.73
N ARG A 130 17.25 -11.72 1.83
CA ARG A 130 18.12 -12.25 0.78
C ARG A 130 19.54 -12.53 1.27
N GLY A 131 19.87 -12.19 2.52
CA GLY A 131 21.23 -12.31 3.07
C GLY A 131 22.23 -11.30 2.49
N ALA A 132 21.75 -10.28 1.77
CA ALA A 132 22.59 -9.20 1.23
C ALA A 132 22.87 -8.10 2.27
N MET A 133 22.15 -8.13 3.39
CA MET A 133 22.29 -7.22 4.53
C MET A 133 22.24 -8.07 5.80
N SER A 134 23.19 -7.86 6.71
CA SER A 134 23.22 -8.51 8.01
C SER A 134 22.22 -7.90 8.99
N GLU A 135 21.91 -8.59 10.09
CA GLU A 135 21.00 -8.04 11.10
C GLU A 135 21.48 -6.72 11.72
N PRO A 136 22.77 -6.55 12.11
CA PRO A 136 23.25 -5.27 12.62
C PRO A 136 23.10 -4.12 11.62
N GLU A 137 23.38 -4.38 10.34
CA GLU A 137 23.22 -3.39 9.26
C GLU A 137 21.75 -3.03 9.05
N PHE A 138 20.85 -4.02 9.09
CA PHE A 138 19.41 -3.78 9.04
C PHE A 138 18.95 -2.89 10.19
N TYR A 139 19.34 -3.19 11.43
CA TYR A 139 18.94 -2.39 12.59
C TYR A 139 19.49 -0.96 12.56
N ALA A 140 20.67 -0.75 11.97
CA ALA A 140 21.23 0.58 11.74
C ALA A 140 20.40 1.35 10.70
N GLU A 141 20.14 0.74 9.53
CA GLU A 141 19.39 1.37 8.43
C GLU A 141 17.95 1.71 8.85
N ILE A 142 17.27 0.77 9.51
CA ILE A 142 15.93 0.99 10.08
C ILE A 142 15.95 2.13 11.12
N GLY A 143 17.05 2.29 11.85
CA GLY A 143 17.26 3.43 12.73
C GLY A 143 17.42 4.76 11.98
N TYR A 144 18.19 4.78 10.88
CA TYR A 144 18.35 5.97 10.03
C TYR A 144 17.06 6.40 9.34
N ILE A 145 16.20 5.44 8.96
CA ILE A 145 14.86 5.70 8.40
C ILE A 145 13.94 6.36 9.45
N GLY A 146 14.18 6.11 10.74
CA GLY A 146 13.46 6.75 11.84
C GLY A 146 12.65 5.81 12.74
N TRP A 147 12.75 4.49 12.58
CA TRP A 147 12.07 3.56 13.48
C TRP A 147 12.73 3.54 14.87
N PRO A 148 11.94 3.69 15.95
CA PRO A 148 12.48 3.66 17.30
C PRO A 148 13.01 2.27 17.64
N SER A 149 14.02 2.20 18.51
CA SER A 149 14.71 0.95 18.87
C SER A 149 13.77 -0.16 19.33
N PHE A 150 12.72 0.18 20.08
CA PHE A 150 11.75 -0.78 20.63
C PHE A 150 10.78 -1.37 19.59
N GLU A 151 10.71 -0.84 18.36
CA GLU A 151 9.88 -1.39 17.29
C GLU A 151 10.68 -2.20 16.27
N ARG A 152 12.01 -2.11 16.26
CA ARG A 152 12.82 -2.66 15.15
C ARG A 152 12.71 -4.17 15.03
N ASP A 153 12.58 -4.88 16.15
CA ASP A 153 12.36 -6.34 16.14
C ASP A 153 10.99 -6.69 15.53
N LYS A 154 9.94 -5.92 15.84
CA LYS A 154 8.63 -6.15 15.23
C LYS A 154 8.65 -5.86 13.73
N ILE A 155 9.35 -4.80 13.31
CA ILE A 155 9.55 -4.49 11.89
C ILE A 155 10.36 -5.58 11.19
N LYS A 156 11.36 -6.17 11.85
CA LYS A 156 12.08 -7.33 11.32
C LYS A 156 11.15 -8.52 11.14
N ASP A 157 10.35 -8.86 12.16
CA ASP A 157 9.45 -10.01 12.11
C ASP A 157 8.38 -9.86 11.01
N LEU A 158 7.85 -8.64 10.80
CA LEU A 158 6.94 -8.32 9.69
C LEU A 158 7.56 -8.55 8.31
N SER A 159 8.87 -8.71 8.19
CA SER A 159 9.49 -9.03 6.90
C SER A 159 9.11 -10.45 6.43
N TYR A 160 8.82 -11.36 7.35
CA TYR A 160 8.55 -12.76 7.05
C TYR A 160 7.06 -13.02 6.85
N ILE A 161 6.76 -13.87 5.88
CA ILE A 161 5.41 -14.39 5.66
C ILE A 161 5.27 -15.64 6.52
N LEU A 162 4.17 -15.73 7.28
CA LEU A 162 3.81 -16.97 7.95
C LEU A 162 3.28 -17.99 6.92
N PRO A 163 3.80 -19.23 6.89
CA PRO A 163 3.22 -20.29 6.10
C PRO A 163 1.72 -20.44 6.38
N ASN A 164 0.95 -20.85 5.37
CA ASN A 164 -0.47 -21.13 5.57
C ASN A 164 -0.67 -22.23 6.63
N SER A 165 -1.84 -22.21 7.28
CA SER A 165 -2.16 -23.14 8.37
C SER A 165 -2.08 -24.61 7.97
N MET A 166 -2.43 -24.97 6.72
CA MET A 166 -2.33 -26.37 6.24
C MET A 166 -0.88 -26.86 6.22
N LEU A 167 0.04 -26.06 5.69
CA LEU A 167 1.47 -26.39 5.66
C LEU A 167 2.05 -26.46 7.07
N MET A 168 1.57 -25.61 7.98
CA MET A 168 1.94 -25.68 9.40
C MET A 168 1.46 -26.99 10.06
N VAL A 169 0.25 -27.47 9.75
CA VAL A 169 -0.22 -28.80 10.20
C VAL A 169 0.68 -29.89 9.65
N GLN A 170 0.86 -29.94 8.32
CA GLN A 170 1.64 -31.00 7.67
C GLN A 170 3.08 -31.05 8.18
N GLY A 171 3.74 -29.89 8.29
CA GLY A 171 5.10 -29.79 8.82
C GLY A 171 5.17 -30.25 10.27
N GLY A 172 4.21 -29.85 11.12
CA GLY A 172 4.15 -30.28 12.51
C GLY A 172 3.95 -31.78 12.68
N LEU A 173 3.10 -32.40 11.83
CA LEU A 173 2.88 -33.84 11.84
C LEU A 173 4.12 -34.63 11.43
N ILE A 174 4.82 -34.20 10.37
CA ILE A 174 6.07 -34.84 9.92
C ILE A 174 7.17 -34.73 10.99
N GLN A 175 7.17 -33.66 11.77
CA GLN A 175 8.12 -33.42 12.86
C GLN A 175 7.67 -34.01 14.21
N GLU A 176 6.59 -34.80 14.22
CA GLU A 176 6.03 -35.43 15.43
C GLU A 176 5.76 -34.43 16.57
N HIS A 177 5.35 -33.21 16.22
CA HIS A 177 4.96 -32.20 17.21
C HIS A 177 3.69 -32.61 17.95
N SER A 178 3.59 -32.17 19.21
CA SER A 178 2.38 -32.40 19.99
C SER A 178 1.17 -31.69 19.37
N PRO A 179 -0.06 -32.22 19.54
CA PRO A 179 -1.27 -31.57 19.05
C PRO A 179 -1.40 -30.12 19.52
N GLU A 180 -1.05 -29.83 20.78
CA GLU A 180 -1.11 -28.47 21.34
C GLU A 180 -0.16 -27.51 20.62
N THR A 181 1.02 -28.01 20.23
CA THR A 181 2.01 -27.24 19.46
C THR A 181 1.49 -26.92 18.06
N ILE A 182 0.86 -27.91 17.41
CA ILE A 182 0.26 -27.73 16.08
C ILE A 182 -0.89 -26.72 16.15
N LEU A 183 -1.79 -26.84 17.12
CA LEU A 183 -2.91 -25.91 17.33
C LEU A 183 -2.42 -24.46 17.54
N LYS A 184 -1.38 -24.28 18.36
CA LYS A 184 -0.76 -22.97 18.57
C LYS A 184 -0.16 -22.41 17.28
N ASN A 185 0.50 -23.23 16.48
CA ASN A 185 1.15 -22.80 15.24
C ASN A 185 0.13 -22.41 14.16
N ILE A 186 -0.93 -23.19 13.97
CA ILE A 186 -1.99 -22.83 13.00
C ILE A 186 -2.77 -21.60 13.45
N SER A 187 -2.88 -21.36 14.76
CA SER A 187 -3.54 -20.16 15.27
C SER A 187 -2.75 -18.88 14.98
N LYS A 188 -1.42 -18.98 14.85
CA LYS A 188 -0.58 -17.88 14.36
C LYS A 188 -0.74 -17.68 12.85
N ALA A 189 -1.15 -18.72 12.11
CA ALA A 189 -1.37 -18.70 10.67
C ALA A 189 -2.86 -18.45 10.32
N ASP A 190 -3.45 -17.45 10.98
CA ASP A 190 -4.80 -16.91 10.72
C ASP A 190 -6.01 -17.80 11.07
N ILE A 191 -5.80 -18.98 11.67
CA ILE A 191 -6.93 -19.77 12.20
C ILE A 191 -7.33 -19.25 13.57
N HIS A 192 -8.61 -18.89 13.76
CA HIS A 192 -9.07 -18.48 15.09
C HIS A 192 -8.90 -19.63 16.11
N PRO A 193 -8.40 -19.37 17.33
CA PRO A 193 -8.15 -20.40 18.34
C PRO A 193 -9.36 -21.32 18.60
N ASP A 194 -10.57 -20.76 18.67
CA ASP A 194 -11.81 -21.52 18.87
C ASP A 194 -12.10 -22.55 17.75
N TYR A 195 -11.57 -22.34 16.54
CA TYR A 195 -11.74 -23.24 15.40
C TYR A 195 -10.50 -24.08 15.11
N ALA A 196 -9.38 -23.87 15.83
CA ALA A 196 -8.12 -24.54 15.56
C ALA A 196 -8.24 -26.07 15.67
N GLN A 197 -8.95 -26.57 16.68
CA GLN A 197 -9.20 -28.01 16.82
C GLN A 197 -10.03 -28.56 15.68
N THR A 198 -11.14 -27.86 15.32
CA THR A 198 -12.00 -28.27 14.21
C THR A 198 -11.23 -28.29 12.88
N TYR A 199 -10.36 -27.31 12.66
CA TYR A 199 -9.49 -27.25 11.50
C TYR A 199 -8.50 -28.42 11.49
N LEU A 200 -7.82 -28.66 12.61
CA LEU A 200 -6.87 -29.76 12.75
C LEU A 200 -7.56 -31.10 12.50
N ASP A 201 -8.74 -31.35 13.07
CA ASP A 201 -9.50 -32.58 12.87
C ASP A 201 -9.96 -32.76 11.42
N ALA A 202 -10.28 -31.67 10.73
CA ALA A 202 -10.65 -31.70 9.32
C ALA A 202 -9.47 -32.06 8.40
N VAL A 203 -8.23 -31.68 8.78
CA VAL A 203 -6.99 -32.09 8.11
C VAL A 203 -6.59 -33.52 8.54
N MET A 204 -6.74 -33.78 9.84
CA MET A 204 -6.81 -35.01 10.63
C MET A 204 -6.67 -36.31 9.88
N THR A 205 -7.69 -36.61 9.09
CA THR A 205 -7.72 -37.69 8.10
C THR A 205 -9.07 -37.66 7.43
N LYS A 206 -9.05 -37.71 6.10
CA LYS A 206 -10.18 -38.19 5.31
C LYS A 206 -9.81 -39.62 4.89
N PRO A 207 -10.40 -40.67 5.47
CA PRO A 207 -10.13 -42.03 5.00
C PRO A 207 -10.39 -42.10 3.49
N ALA A 208 -9.62 -42.94 2.79
CA ALA A 208 -9.84 -43.13 1.37
C ALA A 208 -11.28 -43.62 1.16
N SER A 209 -11.95 -43.08 0.14
CA SER A 209 -13.33 -43.45 -0.16
C SER A 209 -13.47 -44.96 -0.39
N ILE A 210 -12.46 -45.62 -0.96
CA ILE A 210 -12.45 -47.07 -1.16
C ILE A 210 -12.39 -47.86 0.14
N ASP A 211 -11.61 -47.39 1.12
CA ASP A 211 -11.51 -48.05 2.43
C ASP A 211 -12.81 -47.89 3.22
N LEU A 212 -13.45 -46.72 3.13
CA LEU A 212 -14.79 -46.51 3.66
C LEU A 212 -15.81 -47.44 3.00
N MET A 213 -15.84 -47.54 1.68
CA MET A 213 -16.75 -48.45 0.97
C MET A 213 -16.53 -49.91 1.42
N ALA A 214 -15.28 -50.38 1.43
CA ALA A 214 -14.94 -51.74 1.82
C ALA A 214 -15.30 -52.03 3.30
N TYR A 215 -15.06 -51.07 4.20
CA TYR A 215 -15.44 -51.19 5.61
C TYR A 215 -16.96 -51.29 5.80
N HIS A 216 -17.72 -50.43 5.11
CA HIS A 216 -19.18 -50.42 5.21
C HIS A 216 -19.82 -51.66 4.57
N LEU A 217 -19.31 -52.14 3.43
CA LEU A 217 -19.76 -53.40 2.83
C LEU A 217 -19.66 -54.60 3.78
N ARG A 218 -18.62 -54.66 4.62
CA ARG A 218 -18.45 -55.74 5.62
C ARG A 218 -19.45 -55.68 6.77
N LYS A 219 -20.03 -54.51 7.04
CA LYS A 219 -20.97 -54.28 8.15
C LYS A 219 -22.42 -54.31 7.67
N ASP A 220 -22.68 -53.65 6.56
CA ASP A 220 -23.98 -53.48 5.94
C ASP A 220 -23.83 -53.63 4.42
N PRO A 221 -24.16 -54.81 3.87
CA PRO A 221 -24.14 -55.05 2.44
C PRO A 221 -25.07 -54.15 1.63
N SER A 222 -26.03 -53.44 2.25
CA SER A 222 -26.93 -52.49 1.57
C SER A 222 -26.37 -51.08 1.46
N LEU A 223 -25.23 -50.80 2.10
CA LEU A 223 -24.55 -49.50 2.08
C LEU A 223 -25.46 -48.32 2.49
N SER A 224 -26.39 -48.57 3.40
CA SER A 224 -27.43 -47.60 3.78
C SER A 224 -26.88 -46.31 4.37
N THR A 225 -25.73 -46.38 5.06
CA THR A 225 -25.06 -45.24 5.72
C THR A 225 -23.91 -44.63 4.91
N LEU A 226 -23.56 -45.22 3.75
CA LEU A 226 -22.36 -44.83 2.99
C LEU A 226 -22.40 -43.37 2.54
N GLU A 227 -23.57 -42.86 2.15
CA GLU A 227 -23.73 -41.47 1.74
C GLU A 227 -23.32 -40.46 2.83
N GLN A 228 -23.73 -40.73 4.07
CA GLN A 228 -23.43 -39.85 5.21
C GLN A 228 -21.92 -39.84 5.51
N GLU A 229 -21.25 -40.99 5.39
CA GLU A 229 -19.82 -41.12 5.65
C GLU A 229 -18.97 -40.53 4.51
N LEU A 230 -19.36 -40.72 3.25
CA LEU A 230 -18.72 -40.09 2.10
C LEU A 230 -18.84 -38.56 2.17
N LYS A 231 -19.97 -38.04 2.64
CA LYS A 231 -20.15 -36.59 2.84
C LYS A 231 -19.17 -36.02 3.87
N LYS A 232 -18.85 -36.76 4.96
CA LYS A 232 -17.88 -36.31 5.98
C LYS A 232 -16.48 -36.13 5.44
N ILE A 233 -16.08 -36.92 4.44
CA ILE A 233 -14.79 -36.75 3.76
C ILE A 233 -14.84 -35.74 2.59
N GLY A 234 -16.00 -35.11 2.35
CA GLY A 234 -16.17 -34.07 1.33
C GLY A 234 -16.55 -34.59 -0.06
N ILE A 235 -17.09 -35.80 -0.17
CA ILE A 235 -17.70 -36.25 -1.43
C ILE A 235 -19.08 -35.61 -1.59
N HIS A 236 -19.29 -34.98 -2.74
CA HIS A 236 -20.56 -34.35 -3.07
C HIS A 236 -21.67 -35.42 -3.27
N PRO A 237 -22.90 -35.21 -2.76
CA PRO A 237 -23.98 -36.20 -2.86
C PRO A 237 -24.28 -36.72 -4.28
N ASN A 238 -24.10 -35.88 -5.31
CA ASN A 238 -24.26 -36.27 -6.72
C ASN A 238 -23.34 -37.42 -7.17
N TYR A 239 -22.26 -37.72 -6.46
CA TYR A 239 -21.34 -38.81 -6.80
C TYR A 239 -21.59 -40.08 -5.97
N THR A 240 -22.51 -40.06 -5.01
CA THR A 240 -22.79 -41.19 -4.11
C THR A 240 -23.16 -42.46 -4.88
N ASP A 241 -23.99 -42.34 -5.91
CA ASP A 241 -24.43 -43.49 -6.72
C ASP A 241 -23.26 -44.16 -7.46
N ILE A 242 -22.27 -43.38 -7.90
CA ILE A 242 -21.06 -43.91 -8.53
C ILE A 242 -20.28 -44.75 -7.52
N TYR A 243 -20.05 -44.23 -6.31
CA TYR A 243 -19.35 -44.98 -5.27
C TYR A 243 -20.12 -46.24 -4.85
N LYS A 244 -21.45 -46.17 -4.68
CA LYS A 244 -22.28 -47.36 -4.40
C LYS A 244 -22.16 -48.41 -5.51
N THR A 245 -22.18 -47.98 -6.77
CA THR A 245 -22.06 -48.88 -7.92
C THR A 245 -20.67 -49.55 -7.95
N LEU A 246 -19.61 -48.78 -7.72
CA LEU A 246 -18.23 -49.28 -7.70
C LEU A 246 -17.91 -50.17 -6.50
N ALA A 247 -18.69 -50.08 -5.42
CA ALA A 247 -18.51 -50.90 -4.24
C ALA A 247 -18.79 -52.39 -4.52
N TYR A 248 -19.78 -52.69 -5.37
CA TYR A 248 -20.06 -54.07 -5.78
C TYR A 248 -19.18 -54.44 -6.98
N GLN A 249 -18.29 -55.40 -6.81
CA GLN A 249 -17.55 -55.97 -7.93
C GLN A 249 -18.53 -56.64 -8.89
N ILE A 250 -18.37 -56.39 -10.19
CA ILE A 250 -19.05 -57.17 -11.23
C ILE A 250 -18.54 -58.62 -11.07
N PRO A 251 -19.41 -59.61 -10.80
CA PRO A 251 -18.97 -60.98 -10.65
C PRO A 251 -18.25 -61.42 -11.95
N PRO A 252 -17.14 -62.19 -11.85
CA PRO A 252 -16.49 -62.74 -13.02
C PRO A 252 -17.52 -63.47 -13.89
N VAL A 253 -17.40 -63.38 -15.22
CA VAL A 253 -18.38 -64.00 -16.16
C VAL A 253 -18.58 -65.50 -15.86
N ALA A 254 -17.56 -66.18 -15.35
CA ALA A 254 -17.62 -67.58 -14.91
C ALA A 254 -18.59 -67.84 -13.74
N ASP A 255 -18.73 -66.88 -12.80
CA ASP A 255 -19.64 -66.98 -11.65
C ASP A 255 -21.09 -66.66 -12.05
N ILE A 256 -21.28 -65.79 -13.05
CA ILE A 256 -22.60 -65.49 -13.62
C ILE A 256 -23.19 -66.72 -14.31
N ILE A 257 -22.36 -67.46 -15.07
CA ILE A 257 -22.78 -68.69 -15.77
C ILE A 257 -23.13 -69.80 -14.78
N THR A 258 -22.40 -69.94 -13.66
CA THR A 258 -22.71 -70.97 -12.66
C THR A 258 -23.94 -70.65 -11.81
N MET A 259 -24.26 -69.37 -11.59
CA MET A 259 -25.53 -68.97 -10.95
C MET A 259 -26.74 -69.16 -11.86
N ALA A 260 -26.63 -68.86 -13.16
CA ALA A 260 -27.71 -69.02 -14.13
C ALA A 260 -28.07 -70.50 -14.46
N VAL A 261 -27.20 -71.45 -14.11
CA VAL A 261 -27.42 -72.90 -14.32
C VAL A 261 -28.01 -73.59 -13.07
N ARG A 262 -28.19 -72.85 -11.96
CA ARG A 262 -28.80 -73.35 -10.71
C ARG A 262 -30.26 -72.93 -10.49
N GLU A 263 -30.85 -72.16 -11.40
CA GLU A 263 -32.30 -71.94 -11.50
C GLU A 263 -32.96 -72.96 -12.44
#